data_AF-A0A7W6FVJ2-F1
#
_entry.id   AF-A0A7W6FVJ2-F1
#
_cell.length_a   1.000
_cell.length_b   1.000
_cell.length_c   1.000
_cell.angle_alpha   90.00
_cell.angle_beta   90.00
_cell.angle_gamma   90.00
#
_symmetry.space_group_name_H-M   'P 1'
#
loop_
_entity.id
_entity.type
_entity.pdbx_description
1 polymer ?
#
loop_
_entity_poly.entity_id
_entity_poly.type
_entity_poly.pdbx_seq_one_letter_code
_entity_poly.pdbx_strand_id
1 'polypeptide(L)'
;MTDSRAIFCLECGSENVTEEVSEVTANVRGRTVVLPADRHMRCGACGSISHPGKMADQHLEAIGERIREEDGLLSVADLKEIRTRYGLQQEEMEALIGTGPKTWVRWERGRVVPSPQSDKVIRRIAEDPRYLLQLMEEKGVSNETALGVIEEACEREVRTHSDAFRASPAPERQPVEVIVSSVLGRGSEVRKRLFDVRKAYVDIDATIARHKERVPVDVEGLARDLGISIARDTRMTMGSSGSITRETRPTGAAGFLISVNGREHPHRQRFTIAHEVAHYVMHRDRIGNGITEPVLNRNLDGQDPIEREANAMAAELLMPENSLREAFAETNDAAELARRFKVSHESMGWRLFGLGLTKVRPRQN
;
A
#
# COMPACT_ATOMS: atom_id res chain seq x y z
N MET A 1 -63.17 -11.80 -4.34
CA MET A 1 -62.76 -13.21 -4.40
C MET A 1 -61.25 -13.20 -4.28
N THR A 2 -60.73 -13.37 -3.06
CA THR A 2 -59.30 -13.39 -2.77
C THR A 2 -58.75 -14.72 -3.28
N ASP A 3 -57.91 -14.64 -4.31
CA ASP A 3 -57.20 -15.75 -4.92
C ASP A 3 -56.17 -16.31 -3.93
N SER A 4 -56.64 -17.10 -2.96
CA SER A 4 -55.79 -17.89 -2.06
C SER A 4 -55.27 -19.08 -2.84
N ARG A 5 -54.10 -18.92 -3.49
CA ARG A 5 -53.33 -20.06 -4.00
C ARG A 5 -53.10 -21.04 -2.85
N ALA A 6 -53.63 -22.25 -2.97
CA ALA A 6 -53.33 -23.34 -2.05
C ALA A 6 -51.82 -23.65 -2.12
N ILE A 7 -51.15 -23.63 -0.96
CA ILE A 7 -49.72 -23.91 -0.83
C ILE A 7 -49.58 -25.36 -0.40
N PHE A 8 -48.90 -26.17 -1.21
CA PHE A 8 -48.66 -27.59 -0.94
C PHE A 8 -47.18 -27.84 -0.65
N CYS A 9 -46.90 -28.78 0.24
CA CYS A 9 -45.55 -29.26 0.49
C CYS A 9 -45.02 -30.05 -0.73
N LEU A 10 -43.86 -29.65 -1.26
CA LEU A 10 -43.24 -30.33 -2.40
C LEU A 10 -42.64 -31.70 -2.06
N GLU A 11 -42.42 -32.00 -0.78
CA GLU A 11 -41.84 -33.26 -0.33
C GLU A 11 -42.89 -34.35 -0.07
N CYS A 12 -44.03 -33.99 0.55
CA CYS A 12 -45.04 -34.96 0.97
C CYS A 12 -46.46 -34.69 0.44
N GLY A 13 -46.67 -33.59 -0.30
CA GLY A 13 -47.98 -33.22 -0.86
C GLY A 13 -48.99 -32.68 0.15
N SER A 14 -48.64 -32.52 1.42
CA SER A 14 -49.55 -32.00 2.45
C SER A 14 -49.90 -30.52 2.23
N GLU A 15 -51.15 -30.15 2.49
CA GLU A 15 -51.64 -28.76 2.56
C GLU A 15 -51.33 -28.08 3.90
N ASN A 16 -50.84 -28.83 4.89
CA ASN A 16 -50.54 -28.31 6.22
C ASN A 16 -49.18 -27.59 6.21
N VAL A 17 -49.11 -26.46 5.49
CA VAL A 17 -47.91 -25.63 5.36
C VAL A 17 -48.17 -24.26 5.98
N THR A 18 -47.45 -23.93 7.04
CA THR A 18 -47.60 -22.67 7.78
C THR A 18 -46.34 -21.83 7.66
N GLU A 19 -46.52 -20.51 7.70
CA GLU A 19 -45.41 -19.57 7.78
C GLU A 19 -44.91 -19.48 9.23
N GLU A 20 -43.60 -19.57 9.43
CA GLU A 20 -42.96 -19.52 10.73
C GLU A 20 -41.70 -18.64 10.69
N VAL A 21 -41.31 -18.11 11.84
CA VAL A 21 -40.00 -17.47 12.06
C VAL A 21 -39.31 -18.25 13.17
N SER A 22 -38.27 -18.99 12.84
CA SER A 22 -37.49 -19.77 13.80
C SER A 22 -36.06 -19.97 13.34
N GLU A 23 -35.24 -20.61 14.17
CA GLU A 23 -33.85 -20.89 13.84
C GLU A 23 -33.76 -21.89 12.67
N VAL A 24 -32.98 -21.54 11.65
CA VAL A 24 -32.71 -22.40 10.49
C VAL A 24 -31.21 -22.51 10.28
N THR A 25 -30.74 -23.74 10.10
CA THR A 25 -29.35 -24.02 9.74
C THR A 25 -29.26 -24.23 8.22
N ALA A 26 -28.48 -23.40 7.54
CA ALA A 26 -28.20 -23.52 6.11
C ALA A 26 -26.78 -24.03 5.86
N ASN A 27 -26.60 -24.86 4.82
CA ASN A 27 -25.26 -25.27 4.36
C ASN A 27 -24.93 -24.57 3.04
N VAL A 28 -23.86 -23.78 3.04
CA VAL A 28 -23.40 -23.03 1.87
C VAL A 28 -21.96 -23.41 1.59
N ARG A 29 -21.74 -24.16 0.49
CA ARG A 29 -20.39 -24.59 0.05
C ARG A 29 -19.59 -25.32 1.15
N GLY A 30 -20.26 -26.12 1.97
CA GLY A 30 -19.64 -26.87 3.07
C GLY A 30 -19.53 -26.09 4.38
N ARG A 31 -19.93 -24.82 4.42
CA ARG A 31 -20.03 -24.02 5.64
C ARG A 31 -21.45 -24.10 6.20
N THR A 32 -21.54 -24.38 7.49
CA THR A 32 -22.80 -24.31 8.24
C THR A 32 -23.03 -22.88 8.73
N VAL A 33 -24.17 -22.30 8.40
CA VAL A 33 -24.58 -20.95 8.80
C VAL A 33 -25.89 -21.08 9.59
N VAL A 34 -25.92 -20.55 10.81
CA VAL A 34 -27.11 -20.58 11.66
C VAL A 34 -27.80 -19.22 11.60
N LEU A 35 -29.07 -19.23 11.20
CA LEU A 35 -29.93 -18.06 11.16
C LEU A 35 -30.90 -18.13 12.35
N PRO A 36 -30.77 -17.27 13.37
CA PRO A 36 -31.59 -17.36 14.59
C PRO A 36 -33.07 -17.00 14.37
N ALA A 37 -33.37 -16.22 13.33
CA ALA A 37 -34.72 -15.75 13.00
C ALA A 37 -34.93 -15.74 11.48
N ASP A 38 -35.11 -16.91 10.88
CA ASP A 38 -35.37 -17.05 9.45
C ASP A 38 -36.87 -17.22 9.18
N ARG A 39 -37.40 -16.41 8.26
CA ARG A 39 -38.80 -16.47 7.85
C ARG A 39 -38.97 -17.51 6.74
N HIS A 40 -39.73 -18.58 7.01
CA HIS A 40 -39.87 -19.72 6.12
C HIS A 40 -41.25 -20.37 6.19
N MET A 41 -41.55 -21.24 5.22
CA MET A 41 -42.72 -22.11 5.26
C MET A 41 -42.32 -23.48 5.83
N ARG A 42 -43.00 -23.96 6.86
CA ARG A 42 -42.81 -25.28 7.46
C ARG A 42 -44.02 -26.18 7.18
N CYS A 43 -43.77 -27.39 6.73
CA CYS A 43 -44.81 -28.42 6.65
C CYS A 43 -45.06 -29.06 8.03
N GLY A 44 -46.28 -28.97 8.56
CA GLY A 44 -46.65 -29.61 9.82
C GLY A 44 -46.71 -31.15 9.76
N ALA A 45 -46.73 -31.75 8.56
CA ALA A 45 -46.78 -33.21 8.38
C ALA A 45 -45.39 -33.88 8.32
N CYS A 46 -44.43 -33.29 7.59
CA CYS A 46 -43.09 -33.87 7.42
C CYS A 46 -41.94 -32.98 7.93
N GLY A 47 -42.24 -31.76 8.37
CA GLY A 47 -41.24 -30.83 8.92
C GLY A 47 -40.35 -30.13 7.88
N SER A 48 -40.56 -30.36 6.59
CA SER A 48 -39.77 -29.72 5.53
C SER A 48 -39.90 -28.19 5.56
N ILE A 49 -38.79 -27.52 5.28
CA ILE A 49 -38.69 -26.05 5.24
C ILE A 49 -38.55 -25.61 3.77
N SER A 50 -39.27 -24.56 3.39
CA SER A 50 -39.16 -23.98 2.05
C SER A 50 -39.32 -22.46 2.07
N HIS A 51 -38.74 -21.79 1.06
CA HIS A 51 -38.76 -20.34 0.93
C HIS A 51 -39.32 -19.93 -0.44
N PRO A 52 -40.65 -19.80 -0.60
CA PRO A 52 -41.23 -19.46 -1.89
C PRO A 52 -41.09 -17.97 -2.24
N GLY A 53 -40.89 -17.68 -3.53
CA GLY A 53 -40.92 -16.32 -4.07
C GLY A 53 -39.92 -15.37 -3.42
N LYS A 54 -40.39 -14.23 -2.90
CA LYS A 54 -39.54 -13.21 -2.25
C LYS A 54 -38.87 -13.72 -0.97
N MET A 55 -39.41 -14.77 -0.35
CA MET A 55 -38.85 -15.36 0.86
C MET A 55 -37.50 -16.03 0.59
N ALA A 56 -37.30 -16.62 -0.60
CA ALA A 56 -36.00 -17.16 -1.00
C ALA A 56 -34.93 -16.07 -1.08
N ASP A 57 -35.28 -14.91 -1.63
CA ASP A 57 -34.35 -13.79 -1.73
C ASP A 57 -33.96 -13.28 -0.34
N GLN A 58 -34.93 -13.14 0.56
CA GLN A 58 -34.70 -12.74 1.97
C GLN A 58 -33.81 -13.74 2.71
N HIS A 59 -34.06 -15.05 2.52
CA HIS A 59 -33.25 -16.11 3.12
C HIS A 59 -31.79 -16.05 2.64
N LEU A 60 -31.56 -15.90 1.33
CA LEU A 60 -30.21 -15.76 0.76
C LEU A 60 -29.49 -14.50 1.23
N GLU A 61 -30.22 -13.39 1.38
CA GLU A 61 -29.68 -12.14 1.93
C GLU A 61 -29.27 -12.31 3.39
N ALA A 62 -30.11 -12.95 4.22
CA ALA A 62 -29.83 -13.23 5.63
C ALA A 62 -28.61 -14.17 5.80
N ILE A 63 -28.48 -15.21 4.98
CA ILE A 63 -27.28 -16.06 4.92
C ILE A 63 -26.04 -15.21 4.62
N GLY A 64 -26.12 -14.37 3.59
CA GLY A 64 -24.99 -13.53 3.18
C GLY A 64 -24.59 -12.54 4.27
N GLU A 65 -25.55 -11.93 4.95
CA GLU A 65 -25.32 -11.02 6.09
C GLU A 65 -24.62 -11.76 7.23
N ARG A 66 -25.11 -12.94 7.62
CA ARG A 66 -24.50 -13.74 8.68
C ARG A 66 -23.05 -14.13 8.38
N ILE A 67 -22.76 -14.52 7.13
CA ILE A 67 -21.38 -14.82 6.70
C ILE A 67 -20.50 -13.56 6.80
N ARG A 68 -20.99 -12.39 6.40
CA ARG A 68 -20.23 -11.13 6.50
C ARG A 68 -19.91 -10.78 7.96
N GLU A 69 -20.88 -10.91 8.86
CA GLU A 69 -20.68 -10.65 10.28
C GLU A 69 -19.63 -11.57 10.90
N GLU A 70 -19.73 -12.88 10.63
CA GLU A 70 -18.79 -13.88 11.16
C GLU A 70 -17.38 -13.69 10.62
N ASP A 71 -17.24 -13.29 9.35
CA ASP A 71 -15.94 -13.12 8.69
C ASP A 71 -15.40 -11.68 8.78
N GLY A 72 -16.15 -10.74 9.37
CA GLY A 72 -15.77 -9.33 9.47
C GLY A 72 -15.71 -8.59 8.13
N LEU A 73 -16.54 -8.98 7.16
CA LEU A 73 -16.57 -8.42 5.81
C LEU A 73 -17.47 -7.18 5.73
N LEU A 74 -17.27 -6.35 4.69
CA LEU A 74 -18.07 -5.15 4.43
C LEU A 74 -19.54 -5.50 4.23
N SER A 75 -20.42 -4.69 4.83
CA SER A 75 -21.86 -4.83 4.64
C SER A 75 -22.27 -4.39 3.23
N VAL A 76 -23.48 -4.78 2.81
CA VAL A 76 -24.04 -4.31 1.53
C VAL A 76 -24.16 -2.79 1.46
N ALA A 77 -24.43 -2.16 2.61
CA ALA A 77 -24.49 -0.71 2.71
C ALA A 77 -23.10 -0.08 2.49
N ASP A 78 -22.06 -0.64 3.13
CA ASP A 78 -20.68 -0.14 2.97
C ASP A 78 -20.22 -0.26 1.50
N LEU A 79 -20.49 -1.40 0.85
CA LEU A 79 -20.15 -1.60 -0.56
C LEU A 79 -20.78 -0.53 -1.46
N LYS A 80 -22.06 -0.22 -1.23
CA LYS A 80 -22.78 0.83 -1.96
C LYS A 80 -22.22 2.21 -1.64
N GLU A 81 -21.98 2.51 -0.37
CA GLU A 81 -21.42 3.80 0.05
C GLU A 81 -20.06 4.04 -0.61
N ILE A 82 -19.15 3.08 -0.53
CA ILE A 82 -17.79 3.20 -1.09
C ILE A 82 -17.85 3.47 -2.59
N ARG A 83 -18.67 2.73 -3.34
CA ARG A 83 -18.81 2.95 -4.78
C ARG A 83 -19.42 4.31 -5.10
N THR A 84 -20.52 4.65 -4.43
CA THR A 84 -21.27 5.89 -4.70
C THR A 84 -20.54 7.14 -4.24
N ARG A 85 -19.69 7.06 -3.20
CA ARG A 85 -18.79 8.14 -2.77
C ARG A 85 -17.94 8.69 -3.91
N TYR A 86 -17.44 7.81 -4.77
CA TYR A 86 -16.62 8.18 -5.92
C TYR A 86 -17.45 8.31 -7.23
N GLY A 87 -18.77 8.17 -7.18
CA GLY A 87 -19.61 8.22 -8.38
C GLY A 87 -19.35 7.10 -9.39
N LEU A 88 -18.78 5.97 -8.96
CA LEU A 88 -18.45 4.85 -9.82
C LEU A 88 -19.70 4.03 -10.18
N GLN A 89 -19.77 3.58 -11.43
CA GLN A 89 -20.76 2.60 -11.88
C GLN A 89 -20.39 1.18 -11.42
N GLN A 90 -21.37 0.26 -11.43
CA GLN A 90 -21.13 -1.11 -10.97
C GLN A 90 -20.11 -1.82 -11.87
N GLU A 91 -20.17 -1.58 -13.18
CA GLU A 91 -19.26 -2.13 -14.19
C GLU A 91 -17.83 -1.58 -14.03
N GLU A 92 -17.69 -0.30 -13.69
CA GLU A 92 -16.39 0.32 -13.43
C GLU A 92 -15.72 -0.30 -12.21
N MET A 93 -16.48 -0.54 -11.15
CA MET A 93 -15.98 -1.21 -9.95
C MET A 93 -15.60 -2.67 -10.22
N GLU A 94 -16.35 -3.37 -11.08
CA GLU A 94 -15.99 -4.72 -11.53
C GLU A 94 -14.65 -4.73 -12.27
N ALA A 95 -14.42 -3.75 -13.14
CA ALA A 95 -13.18 -3.59 -13.89
C ALA A 95 -11.98 -3.25 -12.98
N LEU A 96 -12.17 -2.33 -12.02
CA LEU A 96 -11.12 -1.93 -11.07
C LEU A 96 -10.62 -3.11 -10.22
N ILE A 97 -11.54 -3.93 -9.73
CA ILE A 97 -11.20 -5.07 -8.85
C ILE A 97 -10.84 -6.32 -9.67
N GLY A 98 -11.06 -6.30 -10.99
CA GLY A 98 -10.78 -7.42 -11.88
C GLY A 98 -11.72 -8.61 -11.67
N THR A 99 -12.98 -8.34 -11.32
CA THR A 99 -14.00 -9.38 -11.12
C THR A 99 -14.79 -9.63 -12.40
N GLY A 100 -15.40 -10.82 -12.51
CA GLY A 100 -16.25 -11.15 -13.66
C GLY A 100 -17.51 -10.28 -13.73
N PRO A 101 -18.16 -10.20 -14.91
CA PRO A 101 -19.32 -9.35 -15.11
C PRO A 101 -20.47 -9.73 -14.18
N LYS A 102 -21.18 -8.72 -13.66
CA LYS A 102 -22.31 -8.83 -12.71
C LYS A 102 -21.91 -9.36 -11.33
N THR A 103 -20.63 -9.48 -11.02
CA THR A 103 -20.17 -9.91 -9.69
C THR A 103 -20.49 -8.84 -8.64
N TRP A 104 -20.21 -7.57 -8.93
CA TRP A 104 -20.49 -6.46 -8.02
C TRP A 104 -22.00 -6.29 -7.80
N VAL A 105 -22.78 -6.43 -8.88
CA VAL A 105 -24.25 -6.38 -8.82
C VAL A 105 -24.80 -7.41 -7.83
N ARG A 106 -24.22 -8.62 -7.81
CA ARG A 106 -24.65 -9.69 -6.88
C ARG A 106 -24.22 -9.40 -5.44
N TRP A 107 -23.08 -8.74 -5.24
CA TRP A 107 -22.63 -8.30 -3.92
C TRP A 107 -23.52 -7.20 -3.34
N GLU A 108 -23.89 -6.20 -4.14
CA GLU A 108 -24.81 -5.13 -3.72
C GLU A 108 -26.27 -5.59 -3.51
N ARG A 109 -26.61 -6.77 -4.03
CA ARG A 109 -27.88 -7.47 -3.76
C ARG A 109 -27.81 -8.35 -2.51
N GLY A 110 -26.66 -8.48 -1.85
CA GLY A 110 -26.53 -9.25 -0.61
C GLY A 110 -26.39 -10.77 -0.77
N ARG A 111 -26.90 -11.34 -1.87
CA ARG A 111 -26.99 -12.80 -2.13
C ARG A 111 -25.65 -13.51 -2.30
N VAL A 112 -24.62 -12.78 -2.74
CA VAL A 112 -23.27 -13.32 -2.90
C VAL A 112 -22.34 -12.47 -2.05
N VAL A 113 -21.48 -13.15 -1.28
CA VAL A 113 -20.50 -12.49 -0.43
C VAL A 113 -19.17 -12.38 -1.18
N PRO A 114 -18.49 -11.22 -1.13
CA PRO A 114 -17.14 -11.09 -1.67
C PRO A 114 -16.16 -12.02 -0.95
N SER A 115 -15.06 -12.36 -1.62
CA SER A 115 -13.97 -13.06 -0.95
C SER A 115 -13.25 -12.12 0.02
N PRO A 116 -12.59 -12.62 1.08
CA PRO A 116 -11.78 -11.79 1.97
C PRO A 116 -10.70 -10.97 1.25
N GLN A 117 -10.17 -11.47 0.13
CA GLN A 117 -9.20 -10.73 -0.69
C GLN A 117 -9.85 -9.55 -1.40
N SER A 118 -11.03 -9.77 -2.00
CA SER A 118 -11.80 -8.70 -2.66
C SER A 118 -12.23 -7.64 -1.65
N ASP A 119 -12.66 -8.05 -0.45
CA ASP A 119 -13.03 -7.15 0.64
C ASP A 119 -11.89 -6.20 1.02
N LYS A 120 -10.66 -6.72 1.17
CA LYS A 120 -9.46 -5.91 1.45
C LYS A 120 -9.19 -4.85 0.38
N VAL A 121 -9.33 -5.21 -0.91
CA VAL A 121 -9.15 -4.26 -2.01
C VAL A 121 -10.19 -3.15 -1.95
N ILE A 122 -11.45 -3.49 -1.66
CA ILE A 122 -12.54 -2.51 -1.54
C ILE A 122 -12.30 -1.56 -0.37
N ARG A 123 -11.86 -2.07 0.79
CA ARG A 123 -11.48 -1.23 1.93
C ARG A 123 -10.34 -0.29 1.58
N ARG A 124 -9.33 -0.77 0.85
CA ARG A 124 -8.21 0.06 0.42
C ARG A 124 -8.66 1.21 -0.50
N ILE A 125 -9.59 0.94 -1.42
CA ILE A 125 -10.22 1.98 -2.27
C ILE A 125 -10.94 3.03 -1.40
N ALA A 126 -11.59 2.61 -0.31
CA ALA A 126 -12.29 3.52 0.59
C ALA A 126 -11.35 4.39 1.44
N GLU A 127 -10.21 3.83 1.85
CA GLU A 127 -9.24 4.47 2.76
C GLU A 127 -8.24 5.38 2.05
N ASP A 128 -7.82 5.02 0.84
CA ASP A 128 -6.73 5.69 0.13
C ASP A 128 -7.17 6.14 -1.28
N PRO A 129 -7.58 7.42 -1.44
CA PRO A 129 -7.98 7.97 -2.74
C PRO A 129 -6.87 7.90 -3.80
N ARG A 130 -5.58 7.88 -3.41
CA ARG A 130 -4.45 7.76 -4.36
C ARG A 130 -4.36 6.34 -4.92
N TYR A 131 -4.70 5.33 -4.11
CA TYR A 131 -4.76 3.95 -4.57
C TYR A 131 -5.88 3.74 -5.60
N LEU A 132 -7.03 4.38 -5.41
CA LEU A 132 -8.09 4.36 -6.42
C LEU A 132 -7.63 4.98 -7.75
N LEU A 133 -6.94 6.13 -7.70
CA LEU A 133 -6.38 6.77 -8.89
C LEU A 133 -5.44 5.83 -9.65
N GLN A 134 -4.53 5.16 -8.94
CA GLN A 134 -3.61 4.18 -9.53
C GLN A 134 -4.37 3.04 -10.22
N LEU A 135 -5.38 2.45 -9.55
CA LEU A 135 -6.19 1.38 -10.15
C LEU A 135 -6.93 1.85 -11.41
N MET A 136 -7.44 3.09 -11.41
CA MET A 136 -8.10 3.68 -12.57
C MET A 136 -7.15 3.80 -13.77
N GLU A 137 -5.92 4.27 -13.54
CA GLU A 137 -4.89 4.37 -14.58
C GLU A 137 -4.46 2.99 -15.12
N GLU A 138 -4.18 2.04 -14.22
CA GLU A 138 -3.76 0.68 -14.59
C GLU A 138 -4.82 -0.08 -15.39
N LYS A 139 -6.10 0.12 -15.06
CA LYS A 139 -7.22 -0.57 -15.70
C LYS A 139 -7.85 0.23 -16.85
N GLY A 140 -7.36 1.45 -17.11
CA GLY A 140 -7.90 2.34 -18.14
C GLY A 140 -9.35 2.77 -17.88
N VAL A 141 -9.75 2.88 -16.62
CA VAL A 141 -11.09 3.32 -16.21
C VAL A 141 -11.05 4.84 -16.02
N SER A 142 -11.88 5.57 -16.78
CA SER A 142 -11.97 7.02 -16.69
C SER A 142 -13.33 7.46 -16.17
N ASN A 143 -13.35 8.16 -15.02
CA ASN A 143 -14.55 8.70 -14.41
C ASN A 143 -14.24 10.07 -13.79
N GLU A 144 -14.81 11.15 -14.36
CA GLU A 144 -14.54 12.54 -13.93
C GLU A 144 -15.02 12.82 -12.51
N THR A 145 -16.12 12.19 -12.07
CA THR A 145 -16.64 12.36 -10.71
C THR A 145 -15.69 11.77 -9.69
N ALA A 146 -15.17 10.57 -9.97
CA ALA A 146 -14.19 9.91 -9.11
C ALA A 146 -12.91 10.75 -8.98
N LEU A 147 -12.40 11.27 -10.10
CA LEU A 147 -11.21 12.13 -10.12
C LEU A 147 -11.39 13.39 -9.27
N GLY A 148 -12.54 14.07 -9.39
CA GLY A 148 -12.83 15.26 -8.58
C GLY A 148 -12.90 14.97 -7.07
N VAL A 149 -13.51 13.85 -6.68
CA VAL A 149 -13.57 13.41 -5.27
C VAL A 149 -12.18 13.08 -4.73
N ILE A 150 -11.33 12.44 -5.54
CA ILE A 150 -9.94 12.12 -5.18
C ILE A 150 -9.12 13.39 -4.98
N GLU A 151 -9.22 14.35 -5.91
CA GLU A 151 -8.52 15.63 -5.84
C GLU A 151 -8.91 16.39 -4.57
N GLU A 152 -10.22 16.53 -4.30
CA GLU A 152 -10.71 17.21 -3.09
C GLU A 152 -10.22 16.51 -1.80
N ALA A 153 -10.22 15.18 -1.77
CA ALA A 153 -9.73 14.42 -0.62
C ALA A 153 -8.23 14.67 -0.39
N CYS A 154 -7.42 14.66 -1.44
CA CYS A 154 -5.98 14.94 -1.36
C CYS A 154 -5.72 16.38 -0.91
N GLU A 155 -6.48 17.36 -1.42
CA GLU A 155 -6.34 18.74 -0.97
C GLU A 155 -6.73 18.93 0.50
N ARG A 156 -7.80 18.27 0.96
CA ARG A 156 -8.23 18.31 2.36
C ARG A 156 -7.13 17.75 3.26
N GLU A 157 -6.54 16.61 2.93
CA GLU A 157 -5.39 16.07 3.67
C GLU A 157 -4.28 17.12 3.79
N VAL A 158 -3.88 17.75 2.69
CA VAL A 158 -2.83 18.79 2.68
C VAL A 158 -3.20 19.98 3.58
N ARG A 159 -4.47 20.43 3.54
CA ARG A 159 -4.99 21.51 4.40
C ARG A 159 -4.93 21.13 5.88
N THR A 160 -5.41 19.96 6.27
CA THR A 160 -5.40 19.49 7.67
C THR A 160 -3.97 19.41 8.22
N HIS A 161 -3.01 18.93 7.42
CA HIS A 161 -1.60 18.90 7.81
C HIS A 161 -1.00 20.31 7.95
N SER A 162 -1.37 21.24 7.07
CA SER A 162 -0.96 22.65 7.15
C SER A 162 -1.53 23.34 8.40
N ASP A 163 -2.77 23.07 8.78
CA ASP A 163 -3.42 23.70 9.93
C ASP A 163 -2.94 23.10 11.27
N ALA A 164 -2.71 21.78 11.34
CA ALA A 164 -2.07 21.12 12.47
C ALA A 164 -0.64 21.64 12.72
N PHE A 165 0.11 21.92 11.65
CA PHE A 165 1.42 22.55 11.71
C PHE A 165 1.36 23.98 12.30
N ARG A 166 0.35 24.77 11.93
CA ARG A 166 0.16 26.14 12.44
C ARG A 166 -0.31 26.19 13.90
N ALA A 167 -0.99 25.14 14.37
CA ALA A 167 -1.53 25.06 15.74
C ALA A 167 -0.55 24.50 16.78
N SER A 168 0.62 23.99 16.38
CA SER A 168 1.63 23.48 17.31
C SER A 168 2.45 24.62 17.94
N PRO A 169 2.67 24.62 19.28
CA PRO A 169 3.53 25.62 19.91
C PRO A 169 4.96 25.49 19.41
N ALA A 170 5.56 26.63 19.05
CA ALA A 170 6.91 26.68 18.49
C ALA A 170 7.95 26.14 19.49
N PRO A 171 8.83 25.20 19.09
CA PRO A 171 9.94 24.79 19.94
C PRO A 171 10.94 25.95 20.09
N GLU A 172 11.42 26.15 21.32
CA GLU A 172 12.45 27.15 21.67
C GLU A 172 13.67 27.04 20.73
N ARG A 173 13.98 28.15 20.05
CA ARG A 173 15.08 28.22 19.07
C ARG A 173 16.39 28.55 19.79
N GLN A 174 17.44 27.75 19.57
CA GLN A 174 18.82 28.18 19.81
C GLN A 174 19.36 28.91 18.56
N PRO A 175 20.20 29.96 18.73
CA PRO A 175 20.51 30.89 17.67
C PRO A 175 21.75 30.49 16.87
N VAL A 176 21.70 30.72 15.55
CA VAL A 176 22.90 30.83 14.70
C VAL A 176 22.84 32.19 14.01
N GLU A 177 23.38 33.22 14.68
CA GLU A 177 23.92 34.43 14.05
C GLU A 177 25.13 33.98 13.21
N VAL A 178 25.46 34.40 11.98
CA VAL A 178 25.36 35.67 11.26
C VAL A 178 25.53 35.33 9.77
N ILE A 179 24.63 35.75 8.87
CA ILE A 179 24.98 36.36 7.57
C ILE A 179 23.91 37.41 7.23
N VAL A 180 24.27 38.64 7.60
CA VAL A 180 24.04 39.92 6.90
C VAL A 180 22.61 40.47 6.87
N SER A 181 22.40 41.35 7.85
CA SER A 181 21.63 42.56 7.73
C SER A 181 22.15 43.43 6.56
N SER A 182 21.45 43.41 5.43
CA SER A 182 21.36 44.60 4.58
C SER A 182 20.14 44.46 3.67
N VAL A 183 19.35 45.52 3.61
CA VAL A 183 18.19 45.74 2.73
C VAL A 183 16.83 45.45 3.40
N LEU A 184 16.53 46.27 4.41
CA LEU A 184 15.18 46.82 4.53
C LEU A 184 14.94 47.73 3.31
N GLY A 185 13.99 47.33 2.45
CA GLY A 185 13.64 48.10 1.26
C GLY A 185 12.41 47.54 0.57
N ARG A 186 11.23 47.96 1.06
CA ARG A 186 9.95 48.10 0.34
C ARG A 186 9.52 46.98 -0.62
N GLY A 187 8.46 46.27 -0.19
CA GLY A 187 7.28 46.02 -1.02
C GLY A 187 7.43 45.07 -2.22
N SER A 188 6.56 44.06 -2.25
CA SER A 188 6.14 43.27 -3.42
C SER A 188 6.98 42.07 -3.90
N GLU A 189 8.19 41.81 -3.40
CA GLU A 189 8.93 40.58 -3.77
C GLU A 189 8.74 39.41 -2.80
N VAL A 190 8.36 39.70 -1.54
CA VAL A 190 8.14 38.68 -0.50
C VAL A 190 6.94 37.77 -0.82
N ARG A 191 5.94 38.27 -1.57
CA ARG A 191 4.77 37.48 -2.00
C ARG A 191 5.11 36.43 -3.08
N LYS A 192 6.15 36.65 -3.90
CA LYS A 192 6.64 35.62 -4.83
C LYS A 192 7.43 34.54 -4.08
N ARG A 193 8.27 34.92 -3.10
CA ARG A 193 9.02 33.95 -2.28
C ARG A 193 8.15 33.09 -1.37
N LEU A 194 7.00 33.59 -0.90
CA LEU A 194 6.06 32.76 -0.12
C LEU A 194 5.30 31.74 -0.97
N PHE A 195 5.14 31.99 -2.27
CA PHE A 195 4.57 31.00 -3.21
C PHE A 195 5.58 29.89 -3.56
N ASP A 196 6.88 30.15 -3.47
CA ASP A 196 7.93 29.12 -3.66
C ASP A 196 7.99 28.10 -2.50
N VAL A 197 7.55 28.45 -1.29
CA VAL A 197 7.56 27.53 -0.14
C VAL A 197 6.46 26.45 -0.24
N ARG A 198 5.44 26.66 -1.08
CA ARG A 198 4.39 25.65 -1.36
C ARG A 198 4.87 24.51 -2.28
N LYS A 199 6.13 24.53 -2.72
CA LYS A 199 6.75 23.48 -3.51
C LYS A 199 8.06 22.98 -2.87
N ALA A 200 8.04 22.68 -1.58
CA ALA A 200 9.01 21.74 -1.02
C ALA A 200 8.55 20.29 -1.31
N TYR A 201 8.32 19.97 -2.59
CA TYR A 201 8.59 18.62 -3.03
C TYR A 201 10.09 18.45 -2.81
N VAL A 202 10.50 17.50 -1.98
CA VAL A 202 11.89 17.04 -2.07
C VAL A 202 12.04 16.54 -3.49
N ASP A 203 12.77 17.29 -4.31
CA ASP A 203 13.15 16.82 -5.64
C ASP A 203 14.10 15.65 -5.41
N ILE A 204 13.53 14.44 -5.48
CA ILE A 204 14.22 13.19 -5.17
C ILE A 204 15.44 13.05 -6.06
N ASP A 205 15.28 13.35 -7.35
CA ASP A 205 16.33 13.23 -8.35
C ASP A 205 17.44 14.26 -8.10
N ALA A 206 17.10 15.53 -7.85
CA ALA A 206 18.10 16.56 -7.53
C ALA A 206 18.82 16.27 -6.21
N THR A 207 18.12 15.71 -5.22
CA THR A 207 18.71 15.31 -3.93
C THR A 207 19.69 14.16 -4.13
N ILE A 208 19.28 13.11 -4.86
CA ILE A 208 20.16 11.98 -5.21
C ILE A 208 21.37 12.48 -6.00
N ALA A 209 21.17 13.33 -7.01
CA ALA A 209 22.25 13.87 -7.84
C ALA A 209 23.31 14.58 -7.00
N ARG A 210 22.88 15.48 -6.10
CA ARG A 210 23.79 16.19 -5.17
C ARG A 210 24.61 15.24 -4.31
N HIS A 211 23.99 14.18 -3.78
CA HIS A 211 24.69 13.21 -2.94
C HIS A 211 25.65 12.31 -3.74
N LYS A 212 25.40 12.09 -5.03
CA LYS A 212 26.28 11.31 -5.93
C LYS A 212 27.55 12.07 -6.38
N GLU A 213 27.63 13.37 -6.16
CA GLU A 213 28.82 14.18 -6.53
C GLU A 213 30.07 13.84 -5.71
N ARG A 214 29.92 13.17 -4.56
CA ARG A 214 31.04 12.81 -3.68
C ARG A 214 31.06 11.30 -3.44
N VAL A 215 32.24 10.71 -3.61
CA VAL A 215 32.50 9.31 -3.28
C VAL A 215 33.32 9.26 -1.98
N PRO A 216 32.93 8.45 -0.98
CA PRO A 216 31.74 7.59 -0.95
C PRO A 216 30.45 8.39 -0.74
N VAL A 217 29.37 7.96 -1.40
CA VAL A 217 28.05 8.57 -1.23
C VAL A 217 27.57 8.42 0.22
N ASP A 218 27.13 9.54 0.82
CA ASP A 218 26.57 9.60 2.16
C ASP A 218 25.10 9.17 2.14
N VAL A 219 24.89 7.85 2.23
CA VAL A 219 23.56 7.24 2.19
C VAL A 219 22.69 7.60 3.40
N GLU A 220 23.30 7.93 4.55
CA GLU A 220 22.56 8.37 5.74
C GLU A 220 22.13 9.83 5.62
N GLY A 221 23.01 10.69 5.09
CA GLY A 221 22.68 12.07 4.72
C GLY A 221 21.58 12.11 3.65
N LEU A 222 21.68 11.27 2.61
CA LEU A 222 20.67 11.13 1.57
C LEU A 222 19.31 10.74 2.17
N ALA A 223 19.26 9.68 3.00
CA ALA A 223 18.03 9.27 3.66
C ALA A 223 17.43 10.40 4.50
N ARG A 224 18.25 11.13 5.27
CA ARG A 224 17.80 12.26 6.09
C ARG A 224 17.22 13.39 5.23
N ASP A 225 17.87 13.74 4.13
CA ASP A 225 17.42 14.79 3.21
C ASP A 225 16.13 14.39 2.47
N LEU A 226 15.91 13.09 2.24
CA LEU A 226 14.65 12.53 1.72
C LEU A 226 13.55 12.46 2.80
N GLY A 227 13.85 12.81 4.05
CA GLY A 227 12.92 12.69 5.16
C GLY A 227 12.70 11.25 5.58
N ILE A 228 13.75 10.43 5.64
CA ILE A 228 13.70 9.04 6.12
C ILE A 228 14.53 8.94 7.39
N SER A 229 13.93 8.43 8.46
CA SER A 229 14.60 8.12 9.72
C SER A 229 15.40 6.84 9.58
N ILE A 230 16.55 6.72 10.26
CA ILE A 230 17.32 5.47 10.30
C ILE A 230 17.49 5.04 11.76
N ALA A 231 17.14 3.79 12.06
CA ALA A 231 17.41 3.12 13.32
C ALA A 231 18.31 1.90 13.11
N ARG A 232 19.26 1.72 14.04
CA ARG A 232 20.09 0.50 14.09
C ARG A 232 19.53 -0.42 15.15
N ASP A 233 18.99 -1.55 14.72
CA ASP A 233 18.42 -2.55 15.62
C ASP A 233 19.43 -3.68 15.87
N THR A 234 19.91 -3.78 17.11
CA THR A 234 20.82 -4.85 17.55
C THR A 234 20.10 -6.13 17.97
N ARG A 235 18.75 -6.10 18.05
CA ARG A 235 17.88 -7.21 18.44
C ARG A 235 17.10 -7.81 17.27
N MET A 236 17.35 -7.36 16.05
CA MET A 236 16.66 -7.87 14.87
C MET A 236 16.91 -9.38 14.66
N THR A 237 15.86 -10.08 14.21
CA THR A 237 15.84 -11.53 14.02
C THR A 237 16.95 -12.02 13.08
N MET A 238 17.51 -13.20 13.37
CA MET A 238 18.49 -13.88 12.52
C MET A 238 17.91 -14.08 11.11
N GLY A 239 18.60 -13.58 10.08
CA GLY A 239 18.20 -13.69 8.66
C GLY A 239 17.72 -12.38 8.01
N SER A 240 17.42 -11.35 8.81
CA SER A 240 17.05 -10.01 8.31
C SER A 240 18.24 -9.05 8.41
N SER A 241 18.47 -8.25 7.36
CA SER A 241 19.54 -7.23 7.34
C SER A 241 19.00 -5.80 7.47
N GLY A 242 17.76 -5.57 7.06
CA GLY A 242 17.02 -4.35 7.35
C GLY A 242 15.61 -4.40 6.78
N SER A 243 14.88 -3.30 6.97
CA SER A 243 13.55 -3.07 6.44
C SER A 243 13.22 -1.58 6.42
N ILE A 244 12.32 -1.18 5.53
CA ILE A 244 11.68 0.14 5.55
C ILE A 244 10.20 0.03 5.92
N THR A 245 9.77 0.87 6.86
CA THR A 245 8.38 0.92 7.31
C THR A 245 7.86 2.35 7.32
N ARG A 246 6.53 2.50 7.29
CA ARG A 246 5.90 3.79 7.59
C ARG A 246 5.94 4.02 9.10
N GLU A 247 6.33 5.21 9.49
CA GLU A 247 6.38 5.64 10.89
C GLU A 247 5.52 6.89 11.05
N THR A 248 4.81 7.00 12.17
CA THR A 248 4.25 8.28 12.60
C THR A 248 5.27 8.93 13.51
N ARG A 249 5.88 10.03 13.07
CA ARG A 249 6.88 10.75 13.89
C ARG A 249 6.21 11.32 15.14
N PRO A 250 6.97 11.65 16.21
CA PRO A 250 6.44 12.31 17.40
C PRO A 250 5.67 13.61 17.11
N THR A 251 5.95 14.24 15.96
CA THR A 251 5.24 15.43 15.46
C THR A 251 3.88 15.12 14.81
N GLY A 252 3.43 13.87 14.80
CA GLY A 252 2.21 13.40 14.13
C GLY A 252 2.32 13.28 12.60
N ALA A 253 3.47 13.63 12.01
CA ALA A 253 3.67 13.56 10.57
C ALA A 253 4.00 12.12 10.12
N ALA A 254 3.35 11.67 9.06
CA ALA A 254 3.73 10.44 8.37
C ALA A 254 5.16 10.57 7.84
N GLY A 255 5.99 9.57 8.15
CA GLY A 255 7.37 9.45 7.73
C GLY A 255 7.71 8.02 7.40
N PHE A 256 8.99 7.79 7.11
CA PHE A 256 9.53 6.47 6.83
C PHE A 256 10.67 6.20 7.80
N LEU A 257 10.78 4.95 8.25
CA LEU A 257 11.82 4.46 9.13
C LEU A 257 12.53 3.29 8.45
N ILE A 258 13.84 3.44 8.23
CA ILE A 258 14.73 2.36 7.85
C ILE A 258 15.29 1.74 9.14
N SER A 259 15.02 0.45 9.36
CA SER A 259 15.65 -0.35 10.41
C SER A 259 16.77 -1.18 9.79
N VAL A 260 17.98 -1.11 10.32
CA VAL A 260 19.15 -1.85 9.81
C VAL A 260 19.77 -2.67 10.93
N ASN A 261 20.27 -3.86 10.60
CA ASN A 261 20.95 -4.73 11.56
C ASN A 261 22.22 -4.06 12.10
N GLY A 262 22.18 -3.62 13.36
CA GLY A 262 23.32 -2.97 14.01
C GLY A 262 24.54 -3.90 14.20
N ARG A 263 24.36 -5.22 14.07
CA ARG A 263 25.41 -6.24 14.24
C ARG A 263 26.15 -6.57 12.94
N GLU A 264 25.63 -6.14 11.80
CA GLU A 264 26.27 -6.41 10.51
C GLU A 264 27.48 -5.50 10.26
N HIS A 265 28.40 -5.96 9.41
CA HIS A 265 29.56 -5.16 9.01
C HIS A 265 29.13 -3.82 8.39
N PRO A 266 29.84 -2.69 8.63
CA PRO A 266 29.43 -1.37 8.12
C PRO A 266 29.15 -1.31 6.62
N HIS A 267 29.90 -2.05 5.80
CA HIS A 267 29.63 -2.14 4.35
C HIS A 267 28.26 -2.77 4.02
N ARG A 268 27.82 -3.76 4.82
CA ARG A 268 26.50 -4.38 4.68
C ARG A 268 25.41 -3.44 5.15
N GLN A 269 25.61 -2.73 6.28
CA GLN A 269 24.68 -1.69 6.73
C GLN A 269 24.49 -0.60 5.67
N ARG A 270 25.58 -0.11 5.06
CA ARG A 270 25.51 0.87 3.95
C ARG A 270 24.72 0.34 2.75
N PHE A 271 24.95 -0.92 2.37
CA PHE A 271 24.20 -1.55 1.29
C PHE A 271 22.71 -1.65 1.62
N THR A 272 22.37 -2.12 2.82
CA THR A 272 20.99 -2.17 3.27
C THR A 272 20.32 -0.80 3.26
N ILE A 273 20.96 0.25 3.79
CA ILE A 273 20.40 1.60 3.77
C ILE A 273 20.15 2.06 2.33
N ALA A 274 21.11 1.87 1.42
CA ALA A 274 20.95 2.24 0.01
C ALA A 274 19.82 1.45 -0.67
N HIS A 275 19.67 0.17 -0.33
CA HIS A 275 18.61 -0.70 -0.83
C HIS A 275 17.22 -0.26 -0.34
N GLU A 276 17.08 0.04 0.95
CA GLU A 276 15.82 0.56 1.49
C GLU A 276 15.48 1.97 0.92
N VAL A 277 16.49 2.82 0.69
CA VAL A 277 16.31 4.08 -0.04
C VAL A 277 15.85 3.84 -1.48
N ALA A 278 16.38 2.82 -2.16
CA ALA A 278 15.91 2.45 -3.49
C ALA A 278 14.43 2.03 -3.48
N HIS A 279 14.00 1.23 -2.49
CA HIS A 279 12.57 0.95 -2.30
C HIS A 279 11.75 2.21 -2.03
N TYR A 280 12.27 3.15 -1.24
CA TYR A 280 11.58 4.42 -1.02
C TYR A 280 11.40 5.22 -2.31
N VAL A 281 12.41 5.23 -3.19
CA VAL A 281 12.36 6.01 -4.43
C VAL A 281 11.51 5.32 -5.51
N MET A 282 11.69 4.02 -5.72
CA MET A 282 11.05 3.28 -6.81
C MET A 282 9.71 2.65 -6.42
N HIS A 283 9.55 2.30 -5.14
CA HIS A 283 8.49 1.41 -4.67
C HIS A 283 7.73 2.01 -3.47
N ARG A 284 7.74 3.34 -3.32
CA ARG A 284 7.17 4.06 -2.17
C ARG A 284 5.75 3.63 -1.81
N ASP A 285 4.92 3.42 -2.83
CA ASP A 285 3.50 3.09 -2.69
C ASP A 285 3.28 1.66 -2.20
N ARG A 286 4.32 0.82 -2.27
CA ARG A 286 4.33 -0.57 -1.78
C ARG A 286 4.82 -0.69 -0.33
N ILE A 287 5.39 0.36 0.25
CA ILE A 287 5.88 0.36 1.63
C ILE A 287 4.69 0.53 2.59
N GLY A 288 4.51 -0.42 3.52
CA GLY A 288 3.53 -0.31 4.61
C GLY A 288 2.06 -0.59 4.23
N ASN A 289 1.81 -1.33 3.15
CA ASN A 289 0.46 -1.67 2.69
C ASN A 289 -0.11 -3.00 3.26
N GLY A 290 0.63 -3.70 4.13
CA GLY A 290 0.16 -4.90 4.84
C GLY A 290 -0.28 -6.10 3.96
N ILE A 291 -0.09 -6.03 2.63
CA ILE A 291 -0.57 -7.05 1.67
C ILE A 291 0.57 -7.79 0.95
N THR A 292 1.82 -7.41 1.20
CA THR A 292 2.97 -8.29 1.01
C THR A 292 3.91 -8.08 2.20
N GLU A 293 3.58 -8.72 3.33
CA GLU A 293 4.68 -9.39 4.00
C GLU A 293 5.15 -10.47 3.02
N PRO A 294 6.40 -10.36 2.63
CA PRO A 294 7.42 -10.68 3.60
C PRO A 294 8.02 -9.34 4.07
N VAL A 295 8.29 -9.24 5.38
CA VAL A 295 9.63 -8.76 5.80
C VAL A 295 10.57 -9.08 4.64
N LEU A 296 11.37 -8.18 4.07
CA LEU A 296 12.38 -8.56 3.07
C LEU A 296 13.34 -9.57 3.72
N ASN A 297 12.89 -10.81 3.75
CA ASN A 297 13.38 -11.95 4.47
C ASN A 297 14.03 -12.68 3.33
N ARG A 298 15.36 -12.60 3.31
CA ARG A 298 16.25 -13.00 2.22
C ARG A 298 16.17 -14.50 1.88
N ASN A 299 15.00 -15.00 1.53
CA ASN A 299 14.74 -16.42 1.29
C ASN A 299 13.95 -16.68 0.00
N LEU A 300 13.91 -15.73 -0.94
CA LEU A 300 13.46 -15.99 -2.30
C LEU A 300 14.45 -15.38 -3.29
N ASP A 301 15.52 -16.15 -3.53
CA ASP A 301 16.44 -16.11 -4.64
C ASP A 301 16.04 -15.15 -5.77
N GLY A 302 16.61 -13.92 -5.81
CA GLY A 302 16.90 -13.09 -6.99
C GLY A 302 15.94 -13.04 -8.20
N GLN A 303 14.70 -13.50 -8.07
CA GLN A 303 13.72 -13.72 -9.13
C GLN A 303 12.63 -12.66 -9.08
N ASP A 304 12.43 -12.00 -7.94
CA ASP A 304 11.51 -10.88 -7.81
C ASP A 304 12.05 -9.66 -8.59
N PRO A 305 11.32 -9.16 -9.61
CA PRO A 305 11.71 -7.97 -10.35
C PRO A 305 11.94 -6.74 -9.45
N ILE A 306 11.16 -6.60 -8.37
CA ILE A 306 11.23 -5.46 -7.45
C ILE A 306 12.58 -5.46 -6.71
N GLU A 307 12.98 -6.62 -6.20
CA GLU A 307 14.28 -6.79 -5.52
C GLU A 307 15.45 -6.55 -6.47
N ARG A 308 15.31 -6.99 -7.73
CA ARG A 308 16.34 -6.75 -8.75
C ARG A 308 16.47 -5.26 -9.08
N GLU A 309 15.35 -4.56 -9.20
CA GLU A 309 15.30 -3.11 -9.42
C GLU A 309 15.91 -2.35 -8.24
N ALA A 310 15.52 -2.68 -7.01
CA ALA A 310 16.07 -2.06 -5.81
C ALA A 310 17.58 -2.32 -5.66
N ASN A 311 18.03 -3.55 -5.92
CA ASN A 311 19.47 -3.88 -5.92
C ASN A 311 20.25 -3.13 -7.00
N ALA A 312 19.69 -2.99 -8.21
CA ALA A 312 20.32 -2.24 -9.29
C ALA A 312 20.45 -0.75 -8.94
N MET A 313 19.40 -0.15 -8.39
CA MET A 313 19.42 1.24 -7.94
C MET A 313 20.35 1.44 -6.74
N ALA A 314 20.36 0.53 -5.76
CA ALA A 314 21.30 0.60 -4.63
C ALA A 314 22.76 0.54 -5.10
N ALA A 315 23.06 -0.29 -6.09
CA ALA A 315 24.38 -0.35 -6.71
C ALA A 315 24.73 0.96 -7.44
N GLU A 316 23.78 1.58 -8.16
CA GLU A 316 23.95 2.90 -8.79
C GLU A 316 24.15 4.02 -7.75
N LEU A 317 23.43 3.98 -6.63
CA LEU A 317 23.58 4.96 -5.54
C LEU A 317 24.95 4.85 -4.87
N LEU A 318 25.40 3.63 -4.56
CA LEU A 318 26.69 3.41 -3.88
C LEU A 318 27.89 3.56 -4.81
N MET A 319 27.72 3.21 -6.08
CA MET A 319 28.76 3.19 -7.10
C MET A 319 28.25 3.86 -8.39
N PRO A 320 28.06 5.19 -8.38
CA PRO A 320 27.61 5.95 -9.55
C PRO A 320 28.47 5.64 -10.78
N GLU A 321 27.83 5.40 -11.93
CA GLU A 321 28.55 4.97 -13.13
C GLU A 321 29.68 5.95 -13.53
N ASN A 322 29.38 7.24 -13.60
CA ASN A 322 30.36 8.26 -14.00
C ASN A 322 31.58 8.27 -13.06
N SER A 323 31.35 8.37 -11.75
CA SER A 323 32.42 8.38 -10.76
C SER A 323 33.22 7.09 -10.74
N LEU A 324 32.57 5.95 -10.97
CA LEU A 324 33.26 4.65 -11.02
C LEU A 324 34.10 4.49 -12.29
N ARG A 325 33.61 4.95 -13.45
CA ARG A 325 34.39 4.94 -14.70
C ARG A 325 35.64 5.82 -14.60
N GLU A 326 35.50 7.01 -14.03
CA GLU A 326 36.63 7.92 -13.77
C GLU A 326 37.66 7.28 -12.84
N ALA A 327 37.22 6.76 -11.69
CA ALA A 327 38.10 6.10 -10.73
C ALA A 327 38.76 4.83 -11.31
N PHE A 328 38.04 4.08 -12.15
CA PHE A 328 38.57 2.88 -12.79
C PHE A 328 39.67 3.21 -13.80
N ALA A 329 39.56 4.33 -14.51
CA ALA A 329 40.60 4.80 -15.43
C ALA A 329 41.93 5.17 -14.71
N GLU A 330 41.87 5.51 -13.43
CA GLU A 330 43.05 5.88 -12.63
C GLU A 330 43.86 4.67 -12.13
N THR A 331 43.19 3.62 -11.64
CA THR A 331 43.86 2.52 -10.91
C THR A 331 43.58 1.13 -11.48
N ASN A 332 42.40 0.88 -12.06
CA ASN A 332 41.93 -0.44 -12.51
C ASN A 332 41.99 -1.56 -11.42
N ASP A 333 42.33 -1.24 -10.17
CA ASP A 333 42.33 -2.19 -9.04
C ASP A 333 40.97 -2.21 -8.35
N ALA A 334 40.22 -3.30 -8.55
CA ALA A 334 38.93 -3.51 -7.91
C ALA A 334 39.00 -3.48 -6.37
N ALA A 335 40.12 -3.87 -5.76
CA ALA A 335 40.31 -3.81 -4.32
C ALA A 335 40.45 -2.38 -3.81
N GLU A 336 41.18 -1.54 -4.55
CA GLU A 336 41.30 -0.12 -4.25
C GLU A 336 39.98 0.62 -4.45
N LEU A 337 39.26 0.33 -5.54
CA LEU A 337 37.94 0.88 -5.79
C LEU A 337 36.96 0.49 -4.69
N ALA A 338 36.94 -0.77 -4.25
CA ALA A 338 36.07 -1.21 -3.15
C ALA A 338 36.32 -0.40 -1.86
N ARG A 339 37.59 -0.11 -1.55
CA ARG A 339 37.96 0.77 -0.41
C ARG A 339 37.49 2.22 -0.62
N ARG A 340 37.71 2.78 -1.81
CA ARG A 340 37.31 4.17 -2.17
C ARG A 340 35.80 4.38 -2.06
N PHE A 341 35.00 3.45 -2.58
CA PHE A 341 33.52 3.50 -2.56
C PHE A 341 32.91 2.93 -1.25
N LYS A 342 33.75 2.41 -0.34
CA LYS A 342 33.36 1.78 0.95
C LYS A 342 32.33 0.65 0.80
N VAL A 343 32.49 -0.19 -0.23
CA VAL A 343 31.64 -1.35 -0.51
C VAL A 343 32.42 -2.65 -0.31
N SER A 344 31.76 -3.81 -0.40
CA SER A 344 32.46 -5.11 -0.39
C SER A 344 33.22 -5.32 -1.72
N HIS A 345 34.27 -6.14 -1.68
CA HIS A 345 34.99 -6.56 -2.89
C HIS A 345 34.06 -7.24 -3.90
N GLU A 346 33.12 -8.04 -3.41
CA GLU A 346 32.13 -8.74 -4.23
C GLU A 346 31.20 -7.76 -4.95
N SER A 347 30.60 -6.80 -4.24
CA SER A 347 29.72 -5.79 -4.83
C SER A 347 30.44 -4.94 -5.88
N MET A 348 31.69 -4.55 -5.61
CA MET A 348 32.52 -3.83 -6.59
C MET A 348 32.77 -4.68 -7.84
N GLY A 349 33.13 -5.96 -7.68
CA GLY A 349 33.31 -6.88 -8.80
C GLY A 349 32.07 -7.00 -9.68
N TRP A 350 30.89 -7.18 -9.08
CA TRP A 350 29.62 -7.25 -9.83
C TRP A 350 29.30 -5.96 -10.57
N ARG A 351 29.57 -4.81 -9.97
CA ARG A 351 29.34 -3.51 -10.59
C ARG A 351 30.26 -3.28 -11.78
N LEU A 352 31.56 -3.55 -11.64
CA LEU A 352 32.52 -3.44 -12.74
C LEU A 352 32.17 -4.37 -13.90
N PHE A 353 31.75 -5.60 -13.61
CA PHE A 353 31.30 -6.55 -14.63
C PHE A 353 30.02 -6.05 -15.34
N GLY A 354 29.03 -5.58 -14.57
CA GLY A 354 27.76 -5.07 -15.10
C GLY A 354 27.91 -3.82 -15.99
N LEU A 355 28.90 -2.97 -15.73
CA LEU A 355 29.22 -1.79 -16.55
C LEU A 355 30.17 -2.10 -17.73
N GLY A 356 30.60 -3.36 -17.89
CA GLY A 356 31.53 -3.79 -18.94
C GLY A 356 32.96 -3.30 -18.73
N LEU A 357 33.34 -2.87 -17.52
CA LEU A 357 34.68 -2.40 -17.20
C LEU A 357 35.67 -3.56 -16.98
N THR A 358 35.16 -4.75 -16.62
CA THR A 358 35.95 -5.98 -16.57
C THR A 358 35.24 -7.12 -17.30
N LYS A 359 36.03 -8.02 -17.90
CA LYS A 359 35.54 -9.28 -18.48
C LYS A 359 35.45 -10.41 -17.46
N VAL A 360 36.02 -10.22 -16.27
CA VAL A 360 36.06 -11.24 -15.21
C VAL A 360 34.71 -11.27 -14.50
N ARG A 361 33.96 -12.35 -14.67
CA ARG A 361 32.71 -12.58 -13.94
C ARG A 361 33.03 -12.92 -12.47
N PRO A 362 32.47 -12.20 -11.49
CA PRO A 362 32.65 -12.53 -10.08
C PRO A 362 32.06 -13.91 -9.75
N ARG A 363 32.64 -14.62 -8.79
CA ARG A 363 32.08 -15.87 -8.26
C ARG A 363 30.94 -15.54 -7.30
N GLN A 364 29.78 -16.16 -7.49
CA GLN A 364 28.77 -16.25 -6.43
C GLN A 364 29.30 -17.26 -5.41
N ASN A 365 29.45 -16.83 -4.15
CA ASN A 365 29.78 -17.74 -3.05
C ASN A 365 28.51 -18.28 -2.41
#